data_AF-A0A4Z0BFE5-F1
#
_entry.id   AF-A0A4Z0BFE5-F1
#
_cell.length_a   1.000
_cell.length_b   1.000
_cell.length_c   1.000
_cell.angle_alpha   90.00
_cell.angle_beta   90.00
_cell.angle_gamma   90.00
#
_symmetry.space_group_name_H-M   'P 1'
#
loop_
_entity.id
_entity.type
_entity.pdbx_description
1 polymer ?
#
loop_
_entity_poly.entity_id
_entity_poly.type
_entity_poly.pdbx_seq_one_letter_code
_entity_poly.pdbx_strand_id
1 'polypeptide(L)'
;MKFWTLFAGAKPAPKSQPARRERPNLQTIELKREILNMALKDTVVRHGVPPAWMVVELAPAPMLNGRPQWDARLVVREWSPRLMQYSVAFEKSFMHRISVIDATWRQWLKGCTWQMRVRGEPELIEMPDPKSWLQSARPAEEAQAAAAPPVRHGQLEALRAMMNRRDEEDFGDDARPDFQNTQPFDRPELH
;
A
#
# COMPACT_ATOMS: atom_id res chain seq x y z
N MET A 1 -41.92 -25.86 -56.40
CA MET A 1 -40.88 -24.80 -56.37
C MET A 1 -41.05 -24.04 -55.05
N LYS A 2 -40.25 -24.42 -54.04
CA LYS A 2 -39.08 -23.69 -53.54
C LYS A 2 -39.46 -22.46 -52.70
N PHE A 3 -39.60 -22.73 -51.40
CA PHE A 3 -39.34 -21.79 -50.30
C PHE A 3 -37.92 -21.21 -50.41
N TRP A 4 -37.65 -20.07 -49.75
CA TRP A 4 -36.49 -19.80 -48.86
C TRP A 4 -36.36 -18.28 -48.57
N THR A 5 -36.72 -17.93 -47.32
CA THR A 5 -36.01 -17.08 -46.34
C THR A 5 -35.10 -15.93 -46.78
N LEU A 6 -35.53 -14.71 -46.45
CA LEU A 6 -34.68 -13.54 -46.23
C LEU A 6 -33.98 -13.68 -44.86
N PHE A 7 -32.65 -13.79 -44.83
CA PHE A 7 -31.86 -13.42 -43.67
C PHE A 7 -30.86 -12.34 -44.07
N ALA A 8 -31.04 -11.17 -43.47
CA ALA A 8 -30.11 -10.07 -43.51
C ALA A 8 -28.74 -10.52 -42.97
N GLY A 9 -27.69 -10.23 -43.74
CA GLY A 9 -26.31 -10.51 -43.35
C GLY A 9 -25.93 -9.71 -42.10
N ALA A 10 -25.85 -10.40 -40.96
CA ALA A 10 -25.24 -9.86 -39.76
C ALA A 10 -23.73 -9.67 -40.01
N LYS A 11 -23.29 -8.41 -39.98
CA LYS A 11 -21.88 -8.02 -40.01
C LYS A 11 -21.19 -8.61 -38.77
N PRO A 12 -20.12 -9.42 -38.90
CA PRO A 12 -19.44 -9.97 -37.73
C PRO A 12 -18.80 -8.82 -36.94
N ALA A 13 -19.14 -8.75 -35.64
CA ALA A 13 -18.56 -7.81 -34.70
C ALA A 13 -17.02 -7.95 -34.66
N PRO A 14 -16.26 -6.84 -34.52
CA PRO A 14 -14.81 -6.93 -34.39
C PRO A 14 -14.49 -7.69 -33.11
N LYS A 15 -13.78 -8.81 -33.24
CA LYS A 15 -13.19 -9.54 -32.12
C LYS A 15 -12.31 -8.55 -31.35
N SER A 16 -12.72 -8.23 -30.13
CA SER A 16 -11.95 -7.48 -29.16
C SER A 16 -10.58 -8.14 -28.99
N GLN A 17 -9.56 -7.54 -29.62
CA GLN A 17 -8.17 -7.92 -29.38
C GLN A 17 -7.89 -7.72 -27.89
N PRO A 18 -7.43 -8.75 -27.16
CA PRO A 18 -6.96 -8.52 -25.80
C PRO A 18 -5.81 -7.53 -25.89
N ALA A 19 -5.93 -6.43 -25.13
CA ALA A 19 -4.93 -5.37 -25.04
C ALA A 19 -3.53 -5.98 -25.05
N ARG A 20 -2.74 -5.61 -26.06
CA ARG A 20 -1.36 -6.05 -26.26
C ARG A 20 -0.60 -5.76 -24.97
N ARG A 21 -0.42 -6.78 -24.11
CA ARG A 21 0.44 -6.67 -22.92
C ARG A 21 1.81 -6.32 -23.44
N GLU A 22 2.20 -5.05 -23.31
CA GLU A 22 3.54 -4.59 -23.64
C GLU A 22 4.51 -5.42 -22.79
N ARG A 23 5.15 -6.39 -23.43
CA ARG A 23 6.21 -7.16 -22.77
C ARG A 23 7.30 -6.15 -22.45
N PRO A 24 7.66 -5.95 -21.18
CA PRO A 24 8.72 -5.01 -20.84
C PRO A 24 9.99 -5.41 -21.59
N ASN A 25 10.62 -4.44 -22.26
CA ASN A 25 11.89 -4.67 -22.93
C ASN A 25 12.91 -5.20 -21.90
N LEU A 26 13.48 -6.38 -22.16
CA LEU A 26 14.41 -7.05 -21.25
C LEU A 26 15.63 -6.17 -20.95
N GLN A 27 16.12 -5.40 -21.93
CA GLN A 27 17.23 -4.46 -21.74
C GLN A 27 16.88 -3.36 -20.71
N THR A 28 15.63 -2.92 -20.69
CA THR A 28 15.14 -1.92 -19.73
C THR A 28 14.99 -2.50 -18.33
N ILE A 29 14.71 -3.81 -18.19
CA ILE A 29 14.65 -4.47 -16.88
C ILE A 29 16.05 -4.63 -16.29
N GLU A 30 17.03 -5.07 -17.06
CA GLU A 30 18.40 -5.24 -16.57
C GLU A 30 19.02 -3.91 -16.16
N LEU A 31 18.77 -2.83 -16.91
CA LEU A 31 19.20 -1.49 -16.52
C LEU A 31 18.61 -1.07 -15.16
N LYS A 32 17.31 -1.30 -14.93
CA LYS A 32 16.66 -0.98 -13.65
C LYS A 32 17.28 -1.77 -12.50
N ARG A 33 17.56 -3.06 -12.70
CA ARG A 33 18.23 -3.90 -11.71
C ARG A 33 19.62 -3.36 -11.40
N GLU A 34 20.38 -2.97 -12.41
CA GLU A 34 21.73 -2.42 -12.22
C GLU A 34 21.70 -1.11 -11.44
N ILE A 35 20.75 -0.22 -11.73
CA ILE A 35 20.53 1.02 -10.95
C ILE A 35 20.28 0.69 -9.48
N LEU A 36 19.39 -0.26 -9.19
CA LEU A 36 19.10 -0.69 -7.83
C LEU A 36 20.34 -1.29 -7.14
N ASN A 37 21.09 -2.15 -7.84
CA ASN A 37 22.30 -2.77 -7.30
C ASN A 37 23.38 -1.74 -6.98
N MET A 38 23.62 -0.78 -7.87
CA MET A 38 24.57 0.30 -7.65
C MET A 38 24.14 1.17 -6.47
N ALA A 39 22.85 1.53 -6.40
CA ALA A 39 22.30 2.28 -5.28
C ALA A 39 22.46 1.55 -3.93
N LEU A 40 22.20 0.25 -3.91
CA LEU A 40 22.36 -0.57 -2.70
C LEU A 40 23.83 -0.65 -2.30
N LYS A 41 24.72 -0.96 -3.25
CA LYS A 41 26.17 -1.06 -3.03
C LYS A 41 26.74 0.21 -2.42
N ASP A 42 26.36 1.37 -2.95
CA ASP A 42 26.80 2.65 -2.41
C ASP A 42 26.23 2.92 -1.01
N THR A 43 24.97 2.53 -0.78
CA THR A 43 24.29 2.74 0.50
C THR A 43 24.90 1.87 1.61
N VAL A 44 25.18 0.59 1.33
CA VAL A 44 25.81 -0.30 2.31
C VAL A 44 27.23 0.13 2.64
N VAL A 45 28.02 0.56 1.65
CA VAL A 45 29.37 1.10 1.87
C VAL A 45 29.33 2.37 2.71
N ARG A 46 28.41 3.30 2.41
CA ARG A 46 28.26 4.57 3.13
C ARG A 46 27.94 4.36 4.61
N HIS A 47 27.10 3.38 4.93
CA HIS A 47 26.62 3.15 6.31
C HIS A 47 27.36 2.03 7.05
N GLY A 48 28.41 1.45 6.44
CA GLY A 48 29.19 0.38 7.05
C GLY A 48 28.41 -0.93 7.22
N VAL A 49 27.38 -1.17 6.40
CA VAL A 49 26.62 -2.42 6.40
C VAL A 49 27.38 -3.45 5.55
N PRO A 50 27.63 -4.68 6.05
CA PRO A 50 28.28 -5.70 5.25
C PRO A 50 27.48 -6.04 3.97
N PRO A 51 28.10 -6.02 2.76
CA PRO A 51 27.39 -6.25 1.51
C PRO A 51 26.72 -7.63 1.40
N ALA A 52 27.23 -8.62 2.14
CA ALA A 52 26.66 -9.96 2.15
C ALA A 52 25.32 -10.05 2.89
N TRP A 53 25.01 -9.07 3.75
CA TRP A 53 23.80 -9.09 4.60
C TRP A 53 22.52 -8.76 3.84
N MET A 54 22.62 -8.12 2.67
CA MET A 54 21.43 -7.68 1.95
C MET A 54 21.66 -7.73 0.44
N VAL A 55 20.60 -8.06 -0.29
CA VAL A 55 20.55 -7.91 -1.75
C VAL A 55 19.27 -7.17 -2.13
N VAL A 56 19.24 -6.60 -3.33
CA VAL A 56 18.04 -5.97 -3.88
C VAL A 56 17.51 -6.78 -5.05
N GLU A 57 16.20 -7.01 -5.06
CA GLU A 57 15.48 -7.65 -6.15
C GLU A 57 14.49 -6.65 -6.77
N LEU A 58 14.34 -6.68 -8.09
CA LEU A 58 13.28 -5.93 -8.76
C LEU A 58 12.00 -6.78 -8.77
N ALA A 59 11.02 -6.41 -7.96
CA ALA A 59 9.77 -7.15 -7.80
C ALA A 59 8.63 -6.50 -8.59
N PRO A 60 7.76 -7.27 -9.27
CA PRO A 60 6.59 -6.71 -9.94
C PRO A 60 5.61 -6.14 -8.90
N ALA A 61 5.14 -4.92 -9.15
CA ALA A 61 4.15 -4.24 -8.33
C ALA A 61 2.79 -4.15 -9.06
N PRO A 62 1.67 -3.92 -8.33
CA PRO A 62 0.38 -3.64 -8.96
C PRO A 62 0.49 -2.47 -9.95
N MET A 63 -0.16 -2.62 -11.11
CA MET A 63 -0.13 -1.59 -12.15
C MET A 63 -0.75 -0.28 -11.66
N LEU A 64 -0.19 0.84 -12.10
CA LEU A 64 -0.75 2.18 -11.91
C LEU A 64 -1.16 2.73 -13.28
N ASN A 65 -2.43 3.08 -13.46
CA ASN A 65 -2.96 3.61 -14.73
C ASN A 65 -2.64 2.71 -15.94
N GLY A 66 -2.72 1.39 -15.75
CA GLY A 66 -2.42 0.40 -16.80
C GLY A 66 -0.93 0.23 -17.13
N ARG A 67 -0.02 0.93 -16.44
CA ARG A 67 1.43 0.81 -16.65
C ARG A 67 2.05 -0.19 -15.66
N PRO A 68 2.99 -1.06 -16.10
CA PRO A 68 3.74 -1.93 -15.21
C PRO A 68 4.57 -1.10 -14.22
N GLN A 69 4.39 -1.37 -12.93
CA GLN A 69 5.18 -0.78 -11.86
C GLN A 69 6.07 -1.85 -11.22
N TRP A 70 7.15 -1.40 -10.60
CA TRP A 70 8.09 -2.25 -9.89
C TRP A 70 8.28 -1.75 -8.46
N ASP A 71 8.59 -2.66 -7.56
CA ASP A 71 9.05 -2.36 -6.20
C ASP A 71 10.50 -2.82 -6.06
N ALA A 72 11.31 -2.03 -5.36
CA ALA A 72 12.64 -2.45 -4.94
C ALA A 72 12.46 -3.32 -3.70
N ARG A 73 12.86 -4.58 -3.76
CA ARG A 73 12.75 -5.50 -2.63
C ARG A 73 14.12 -5.68 -1.99
N LEU A 74 14.30 -5.12 -0.81
CA LEU A 74 15.47 -5.34 0.02
C LEU A 74 15.33 -6.69 0.73
N VAL A 75 16.17 -7.64 0.34
CA VAL A 75 16.19 -8.99 0.92
C VAL A 75 17.32 -9.05 1.95
N VAL A 76 16.95 -9.12 3.22
CA VAL A 76 17.86 -9.26 4.35
C VAL A 76 18.22 -10.73 4.53
N ARG A 77 19.51 -11.04 4.44
CA ARG A 77 20.08 -12.39 4.57
C ARG A 77 20.59 -12.69 5.98
N GLU A 78 20.93 -11.66 6.74
CA GLU A 78 21.44 -11.76 8.10
C GLU A 78 20.66 -10.81 9.01
N TRP A 79 20.16 -11.33 10.13
CA TRP A 79 19.44 -10.51 11.11
C TRP A 79 20.42 -9.75 12.00
N SER A 80 20.17 -8.46 12.18
CA SER A 80 20.89 -7.65 13.16
C SER A 80 19.91 -6.65 13.79
N PRO A 81 19.72 -6.65 15.12
CA PRO A 81 18.85 -5.69 15.79
C PRO A 81 19.22 -4.23 15.47
N ARG A 82 20.53 -3.95 15.37
CA ARG A 82 21.03 -2.63 15.00
C ARG A 82 20.61 -2.22 13.59
N LEU A 83 20.70 -3.13 12.61
CA LEU A 83 20.25 -2.83 11.25
C LEU A 83 18.74 -2.56 11.22
N MET A 84 17.95 -3.35 11.94
CA MET A 84 16.49 -3.23 11.97
C MET A 84 16.03 -1.93 12.65
N GLN A 85 16.72 -1.51 13.72
CA GLN A 85 16.50 -0.22 14.37
C GLN A 85 16.65 0.97 13.40
N TYR A 86 17.56 0.87 12.43
CA TYR A 86 17.82 1.91 11.44
C TYR A 86 17.23 1.62 10.05
N SER A 87 16.35 0.64 9.92
CA SER A 87 15.77 0.20 8.63
C SER A 87 15.15 1.36 7.83
N VAL A 88 14.33 2.19 8.46
CA VAL A 88 13.69 3.35 7.81
C VAL A 88 14.71 4.38 7.34
N ALA A 89 15.76 4.64 8.13
CA ALA A 89 16.81 5.58 7.75
C ALA A 89 17.65 5.04 6.58
N PHE A 90 17.94 3.73 6.61
CA PHE A 90 18.61 3.04 5.53
C PHE A 90 17.80 3.10 4.23
N GLU A 91 16.49 2.80 4.30
CA GLU A 91 15.59 2.90 3.15
C GLU A 91 15.57 4.31 2.55
N LYS A 92 15.45 5.35 3.38
CA LYS A 92 15.50 6.74 2.90
C LYS A 92 16.80 7.05 2.18
N SER A 93 17.94 6.61 2.72
CA SER A 93 19.24 6.79 2.07
C SER A 93 19.32 6.04 0.74
N PHE A 94 18.80 4.82 0.68
CA PHE A 94 18.76 4.00 -0.52
C PHE A 94 17.90 4.64 -1.62
N MET A 95 16.67 5.05 -1.26
CA MET A 95 15.77 5.75 -2.18
C MET A 95 16.34 7.09 -2.66
N HIS A 96 17.03 7.82 -1.79
CA HIS A 96 17.76 9.01 -2.19
C HIS A 96 18.88 8.69 -3.19
N ARG A 97 19.65 7.61 -2.98
CA ARG A 97 20.70 7.22 -3.92
C ARG A 97 20.14 6.85 -5.29
N ILE A 98 19.01 6.14 -5.35
CA ILE A 98 18.30 5.87 -6.61
C ILE A 98 17.96 7.19 -7.32
N SER A 99 17.43 8.17 -6.59
CA SER A 99 17.03 9.46 -7.17
C SER A 99 18.19 10.26 -7.77
N VAL A 100 19.42 10.05 -7.27
CA VAL A 100 20.64 10.66 -7.81
C VAL A 100 21.11 9.96 -9.09
N ILE A 101 20.90 8.64 -9.19
CA ILE A 101 21.34 7.82 -10.32
C ILE A 101 20.37 7.95 -11.50
N ASP A 102 19.06 7.93 -11.23
CA ASP A 102 18.01 8.01 -12.25
C ASP A 102 16.93 9.00 -11.83
N ALA A 103 16.84 10.12 -12.54
CA ALA A 103 15.81 11.15 -12.31
C ALA A 103 14.38 10.67 -12.64
N THR A 104 14.24 9.63 -13.46
CA THR A 104 12.95 9.08 -13.90
C THR A 104 12.43 7.95 -13.01
N TRP A 105 13.10 7.64 -11.90
CA TRP A 105 12.79 6.50 -11.04
C TRP A 105 11.30 6.39 -10.66
N ARG A 106 10.64 7.52 -10.36
CA ARG A 106 9.22 7.57 -10.00
C ARG A 106 8.26 7.08 -11.09
N GLN A 107 8.70 7.01 -12.34
CA GLN A 107 7.87 6.55 -13.45
C GLN A 107 7.74 5.02 -13.47
N TRP A 108 8.72 4.31 -12.90
CA TRP A 108 8.80 2.85 -12.97
C TRP A 108 8.94 2.15 -11.62
N LEU A 109 9.35 2.85 -10.58
CA LEU A 109 9.51 2.34 -9.23
C LEU A 109 8.45 2.96 -8.31
N LYS A 110 7.59 2.12 -7.76
CA LYS A 110 6.52 2.51 -6.84
C LYS A 110 7.06 2.75 -5.44
N GLY A 111 7.93 1.88 -4.96
CA GLY A 111 8.51 2.03 -3.63
C GLY A 111 9.54 0.97 -3.27
N CYS A 112 9.74 0.82 -1.97
CA CYS A 112 10.66 -0.14 -1.37
C CYS A 112 9.88 -1.12 -0.48
N THR A 113 10.25 -2.38 -0.51
CA THR A 113 9.68 -3.45 0.32
C THR A 113 10.80 -4.21 1.00
N TRP A 114 10.55 -4.68 2.22
CA TRP A 114 11.50 -5.47 2.97
C TRP A 114 11.08 -6.93 2.97
N GLN A 115 12.04 -7.82 2.71
CA GLN A 115 11.87 -9.25 2.85
C GLN A 115 12.98 -9.81 3.73
N MET A 116 12.59 -10.52 4.78
CA MET A 116 13.53 -11.24 5.63
C MET A 116 13.71 -12.66 5.07
N ARG A 117 14.94 -13.01 4.67
CA ARG A 117 15.37 -14.37 4.30
C ARG A 117 16.62 -14.71 5.12
N VAL A 118 16.49 -14.58 6.44
CA VAL A 118 17.57 -14.79 7.39
C VAL A 118 17.92 -16.27 7.44
N ARG A 119 19.21 -16.60 7.42
CA ARG A 119 19.69 -17.97 7.57
C ARG A 119 19.84 -18.30 9.07
N GLY A 120 19.27 -19.42 9.50
CA GLY A 120 19.30 -19.86 10.91
C GLY A 120 18.13 -19.34 11.74
N GLU A 121 17.97 -19.89 12.94
CA GLU A 121 17.07 -19.33 13.94
C GLU A 121 17.71 -18.04 14.49
N PRO A 122 17.06 -16.87 14.36
CA PRO A 122 17.51 -15.70 15.09
C PRO A 122 17.54 -16.04 16.59
N GLU A 123 18.48 -15.45 17.34
CA GLU A 123 18.46 -15.55 18.80
C GLU A 123 17.02 -15.32 19.28
N LEU A 124 16.48 -16.30 20.01
CA LEU A 124 15.06 -16.36 20.39
C LEU A 124 14.69 -15.11 21.20
N ILE A 125 14.18 -14.10 20.51
CA ILE A 125 13.46 -12.99 21.12
C ILE A 125 12.03 -13.47 21.26
N GLU A 126 11.63 -13.81 22.48
CA GLU A 126 10.24 -14.11 22.77
C GLU A 126 9.35 -12.92 22.41
N MET A 127 8.17 -13.22 21.88
CA MET A 127 7.20 -12.18 21.56
C MET A 127 6.79 -11.47 22.85
N PRO A 128 6.83 -10.12 22.88
CA PRO A 128 6.40 -9.40 24.06
C PRO A 128 4.90 -9.61 24.28
N ASP A 129 4.45 -9.49 25.53
CA ASP A 129 3.03 -9.60 25.89
C ASP A 129 2.19 -8.69 24.98
N PRO A 130 1.07 -9.17 24.39
CA PRO A 130 0.28 -8.38 23.44
C PRO A 130 -0.17 -7.01 23.98
N LYS A 131 -0.36 -6.87 25.30
CA LYS A 131 -0.76 -5.62 25.94
C LYS A 131 0.35 -4.57 25.89
N SER A 132 1.61 -4.95 25.75
CA SER A 132 2.74 -4.01 25.61
C SER A 132 2.61 -3.13 24.35
N TRP A 133 2.04 -3.67 23.26
CA TRP A 133 1.75 -2.90 22.05
C TRP A 133 0.67 -1.84 22.28
N LEU A 134 -0.34 -2.16 23.09
CA LEU A 134 -1.46 -1.27 23.40
C LEU A 134 -1.06 -0.14 24.37
N GLN A 135 -0.15 -0.42 25.31
CA GLN A 135 0.36 0.59 26.25
C GLN A 135 1.17 1.69 25.53
N SER A 136 1.92 1.30 24.49
CA SER A 136 2.69 2.23 23.65
C SER A 136 1.81 3.02 22.68
N ALA A 137 0.56 2.57 22.46
CA ALA A 137 -0.43 3.21 21.62
C ALA A 137 -1.37 4.15 22.40
N ARG A 138 -1.04 4.53 23.65
CA ARG A 138 -1.86 5.48 24.41
C ARG A 138 -2.08 6.72 23.52
N PRO A 139 -3.33 7.06 23.18
CA PRO A 139 -3.60 8.06 22.17
C PRO A 139 -3.07 9.43 22.62
N ALA A 140 -2.58 10.20 21.66
CA ALA A 140 -2.37 11.65 21.78
C ALA A 140 -3.66 12.45 22.10
N GLU A 141 -4.75 11.76 22.47
CA GLU A 141 -6.04 12.31 22.85
C GLU A 141 -6.01 12.93 24.26
N GLU A 142 -5.23 12.41 25.20
CA GLU A 142 -5.01 13.08 26.51
C GLU A 142 -4.20 14.38 26.35
N ALA A 143 -3.30 14.45 25.37
CA ALA A 143 -2.54 15.66 25.06
C ALA A 143 -3.36 16.71 24.29
N GLN A 144 -4.31 16.28 23.45
CA GLN A 144 -5.24 17.20 22.77
C GLN A 144 -6.41 17.64 23.65
N ALA A 145 -6.88 16.80 24.58
CA ALA A 145 -7.88 17.19 25.57
C ALA A 145 -7.35 18.22 26.58
N ALA A 146 -6.06 18.16 26.92
CA ALA A 146 -5.40 19.16 27.77
C ALA A 146 -5.09 20.48 27.04
N ALA A 147 -5.09 20.48 25.70
CA ALA A 147 -4.80 21.65 24.87
C ALA A 147 -6.03 22.29 24.22
N ALA A 148 -7.23 21.74 24.44
CA ALA A 148 -8.47 22.38 24.03
C ALA A 148 -8.71 23.63 24.92
N PRO A 149 -8.94 24.82 24.35
CA PRO A 149 -9.44 25.94 25.15
C PRO A 149 -10.78 25.54 25.77
N PRO A 150 -11.10 25.96 27.01
CA PRO A 150 -12.38 25.64 27.61
C PRO A 150 -13.49 26.16 26.69
N VAL A 151 -14.28 25.23 26.14
CA VAL A 151 -15.49 25.56 25.39
C VAL A 151 -16.35 26.39 26.35
N ARG A 152 -16.52 27.68 26.06
CA ARG A 152 -17.36 28.55 26.88
C ARG A 152 -18.77 27.99 26.85
N HIS A 153 -19.44 27.90 27.99
CA HIS A 153 -20.76 27.27 28.15
C HIS A 153 -21.80 27.72 27.08
N GLY A 154 -21.74 28.99 26.66
CA GLY A 154 -22.62 29.53 25.61
C GLY A 154 -22.37 29.01 24.18
N GLN A 155 -21.19 28.46 23.89
CA GLN A 155 -20.87 27.91 22.57
C GLN A 155 -21.48 26.51 22.36
N LEU A 156 -21.65 25.75 23.45
CA LEU A 156 -22.32 24.45 23.44
C LEU A 156 -23.84 24.59 23.30
N GLU A 157 -24.42 25.61 23.94
CA GLU A 157 -25.84 25.93 23.81
C GLU A 157 -26.18 26.45 22.40
N ALA A 158 -25.33 27.31 21.83
CA ALA A 158 -25.49 27.78 20.45
C ALA A 158 -25.40 26.64 19.43
N LEU A 159 -24.49 25.67 19.63
CA LEU A 159 -24.37 24.50 18.78
C LEU A 159 -25.59 23.56 18.92
N ARG A 160 -26.09 23.34 20.14
CA ARG A 160 -27.33 22.60 20.39
C ARG A 160 -28.54 23.28 19.75
N ALA A 161 -28.66 24.59 19.84
CA ALA A 161 -29.73 25.35 19.20
C ALA A 161 -29.67 25.27 17.67
N MET A 162 -28.45 25.27 17.09
CA MET A 162 -28.26 25.06 15.65
C MET A 162 -28.58 23.63 15.20
N MET A 163 -28.25 22.62 15.99
CA MET A 163 -28.58 21.22 15.67
C MET A 163 -30.08 20.95 15.76
N ASN A 164 -30.75 21.45 16.82
CA ASN A 164 -32.21 21.33 16.93
C ASN A 164 -32.95 22.07 15.80
N ARG A 165 -32.42 23.20 15.30
CA ARG A 165 -32.99 23.91 14.15
C ARG A 165 -32.89 23.11 12.84
N ARG A 166 -31.85 22.27 12.70
CA ARG A 166 -31.64 21.48 11.48
C ARG A 166 -32.57 20.26 11.39
N ASP A 167 -33.00 19.74 12.54
CA ASP A 167 -33.98 18.65 12.61
C ASP A 167 -35.42 19.12 12.32
N GLU A 168 -35.71 20.43 12.42
CA GLU A 168 -37.04 21.00 12.12
C GLU A 168 -37.25 21.35 10.63
N GLU A 169 -36.17 21.51 9.84
CA GLU A 169 -36.27 22.06 8.47
C GLU A 169 -35.98 21.09 7.32
N ASP A 170 -35.63 19.81 7.55
CA ASP A 170 -35.30 18.90 6.42
C ASP A 170 -35.56 17.39 6.65
N PHE A 171 -36.77 17.02 7.07
CA PHE A 171 -37.28 15.65 6.89
C PHE A 171 -38.66 15.64 6.24
N GLY A 172 -38.69 16.15 5.00
CA GLY A 172 -39.62 15.64 4.00
C GLY A 172 -39.30 14.18 3.70
N ASP A 173 -40.25 13.33 4.03
CA ASP A 173 -40.53 11.90 3.80
C ASP A 173 -39.89 11.11 2.62
N ASP A 174 -38.66 11.36 2.17
CA ASP A 174 -38.04 10.49 1.13
C ASP A 174 -36.51 10.64 1.03
N ALA A 175 -35.76 9.90 1.87
CA ALA A 175 -34.41 9.39 1.59
C ALA A 175 -33.79 8.76 2.85
N ARG A 176 -34.29 7.60 3.27
CA ARG A 176 -33.43 6.66 4.01
C ARG A 176 -32.64 5.86 2.97
N PRO A 177 -31.30 5.97 2.89
CA PRO A 177 -30.54 5.01 2.10
C PRO A 177 -30.75 3.62 2.71
N ASP A 178 -31.15 2.67 1.86
CA ASP A 178 -31.42 1.26 2.15
C ASP A 178 -30.16 0.53 2.67
N PHE A 179 -29.74 0.88 3.89
CA PHE A 179 -28.67 0.18 4.58
C PHE A 179 -29.23 -1.15 5.09
N GLN A 180 -29.21 -2.16 4.23
CA GLN A 180 -29.48 -3.53 4.66
C GLN A 180 -28.34 -3.99 5.58
N ASN A 181 -28.68 -4.35 6.81
CA ASN A 181 -27.77 -5.00 7.74
C ASN A 181 -27.14 -6.23 7.07
N THR A 182 -25.81 -6.28 6.99
CA THR A 182 -25.06 -7.47 6.58
C THR A 182 -25.38 -8.62 7.53
N GLN A 183 -26.08 -9.64 7.01
CA GLN A 183 -26.29 -10.91 7.71
C GLN A 183 -24.95 -11.68 7.79
N PRO A 184 -24.66 -12.36 8.90
CA PRO A 184 -23.49 -13.22 9.02
C PRO A 184 -23.58 -14.40 8.02
N PHE A 185 -22.43 -14.79 7.48
CA PHE A 185 -22.30 -15.87 6.51
C PHE A 185 -22.41 -17.24 7.23
N ASP A 186 -23.56 -17.90 7.13
CA ASP A 186 -23.73 -19.28 7.61
C ASP A 186 -22.80 -20.22 6.83
N ARG A 187 -21.85 -20.85 7.53
CA ARG A 187 -21.06 -21.96 6.98
C ARG A 187 -21.95 -23.20 6.94
N PRO A 188 -22.08 -23.90 5.80
CA PRO A 188 -22.65 -25.23 5.81
C PRO A 188 -21.70 -26.20 6.54
N GLU A 189 -22.22 -26.85 7.57
CA GLU A 189 -21.58 -28.01 8.19
C GLU A 189 -21.48 -29.15 7.17
N LEU A 190 -20.27 -29.67 6.99
CA LEU A 190 -19.99 -30.84 6.17
C LEU A 190 -20.36 -32.09 6.99
N HIS A 191 -21.39 -32.81 6.54
CA HIS A 191 -21.64 -34.20 6.91
C HIS A 191 -20.75 -35.14 6.08
#